data_AF-A0A8I1LF86-F1
#
_entry.id   AF-A0A8I1LF86-F1
#
_cell.length_a   1.000
_cell.length_b   1.000
_cell.length_c   1.000
_cell.angle_alpha   90.00
_cell.angle_beta   90.00
_cell.angle_gamma   90.00
#
_symmetry.space_group_name_H-M   'P 1'
#
loop_
_entity.id
_entity.type
_entity.pdbx_description
1 polymer ?
#
loop_
_entity_poly.entity_id
_entity_poly.type
_entity_poly.pdbx_seq_one_letter_code
_entity_poly.pdbx_strand_id
1 'polypeptide(L)'
;MSEEEFEREYGKTKLDHVLSYIVIYFMKALEFLLIVATPAGILYQVCLYGEKNPDQVVSLLVVLMITVSAYGIKLFRKVRGK
;
A
#
# COMPACT_ATOMS: atom_id res chain seq x y z
N MET A 1 -23.54 9.88 8.53
CA MET A 1 -23.14 8.55 9.02
C MET A 1 -24.27 8.06 9.88
N SER A 2 -24.95 7.00 9.46
CA SER A 2 -26.01 6.41 10.28
C SER A 2 -25.40 5.60 11.43
N GLU A 3 -26.15 5.37 12.52
CA GLU A 3 -25.67 4.53 13.64
C GLU A 3 -25.29 3.11 13.18
N GLU A 4 -25.97 2.56 12.17
CA GLU A 4 -25.65 1.26 11.60
C GLU A 4 -24.31 1.24 10.83
N GLU A 5 -23.97 2.34 10.14
CA GLU A 5 -22.66 2.49 9.49
C GLU A 5 -21.55 2.62 10.54
N PHE A 6 -21.82 3.34 11.62
CA PHE A 6 -20.87 3.55 12.71
C PHE A 6 -20.57 2.26 13.49
N GLU A 7 -21.58 1.46 13.81
CA GLU A 7 -21.40 0.15 14.45
C GLU A 7 -20.69 -0.85 13.53
N ARG A 8 -20.87 -0.77 12.21
CA ARG A 8 -20.11 -1.60 11.25
C ARG A 8 -18.63 -1.25 11.22
N GLU A 9 -18.29 0.02 11.31
CA GLU A 9 -16.93 0.52 11.09
C GLU A 9 -16.09 0.53 12.36
N TYR A 10 -16.71 0.68 13.53
CA TYR A 10 -16.03 0.79 14.82
C TYR A 10 -16.48 -0.25 15.86
N GLY A 11 -17.45 -1.10 15.54
CA GLY A 11 -17.98 -2.13 16.44
C GLY A 11 -18.90 -1.59 17.54
N LYS A 12 -19.65 -2.50 18.18
CA LYS A 12 -20.70 -2.15 19.16
C LYS A 12 -20.15 -1.80 20.55
N THR A 13 -18.96 -2.27 20.88
CA THR A 13 -18.38 -2.11 22.23
C THR A 13 -17.33 -1.00 22.27
N LYS A 14 -17.12 -0.40 23.46
CA LYS A 14 -16.05 0.61 23.65
C LYS A 14 -14.66 0.05 23.35
N LEU A 15 -14.46 -1.25 23.58
CA LEU A 15 -13.20 -1.93 23.27
C LEU A 15 -13.01 -2.07 21.75
N ASP A 16 -14.05 -2.47 21.02
CA ASP A 16 -14.01 -2.54 19.55
C ASP A 16 -13.72 -1.18 18.92
N HIS A 17 -14.25 -0.11 19.50
CA HIS A 17 -14.00 1.25 19.05
C HIS A 17 -12.52 1.60 19.13
N VAL A 18 -11.91 1.39 20.30
CA VAL A 18 -10.48 1.69 20.51
C VAL A 18 -9.63 0.81 19.61
N LEU A 19 -9.96 -0.48 19.48
CA LEU A 19 -9.25 -1.40 18.61
C LEU A 19 -9.36 -1.00 17.14
N SER A 20 -10.54 -0.59 16.68
CA SER A 20 -10.77 -0.10 15.32
C SER A 20 -9.98 1.16 15.03
N TYR A 21 -9.94 2.13 15.96
CA TYR A 21 -9.08 3.31 15.82
C TYR A 21 -7.61 2.95 15.70
N ILE A 22 -7.09 2.06 16.55
CA ILE A 22 -5.69 1.60 16.49
C ILE A 22 -5.39 0.96 15.13
N VAL A 23 -6.28 0.10 14.64
CA VAL A 23 -6.12 -0.56 13.33
C VAL A 23 -6.14 0.47 12.20
N ILE A 24 -7.03 1.46 12.23
CA ILE A 24 -7.11 2.52 11.22
C ILE A 24 -5.82 3.36 11.22
N TYR A 25 -5.34 3.78 12.39
CA TYR A 25 -4.09 4.56 12.50
C TYR A 25 -2.87 3.74 12.06
N PHE A 26 -2.82 2.47 12.45
CA PHE A 26 -1.75 1.56 12.04
C PHE A 26 -1.75 1.33 10.53
N MET A 27 -2.93 1.15 9.92
CA MET A 27 -3.06 0.98 8.47
C MET A 27 -2.62 2.25 7.72
N LYS A 28 -2.96 3.45 8.23
CA LYS A 28 -2.46 4.73 7.70
C LYS A 28 -0.94 4.88 7.83
N ALA A 29 -0.37 4.47 8.96
CA ALA A 29 1.08 4.48 9.15
C ALA A 29 1.78 3.52 8.18
N LEU A 30 1.20 2.34 7.96
CA LEU A 30 1.67 1.37 6.96
C LEU A 30 1.58 1.91 5.54
N GLU A 31 0.47 2.54 5.16
CA GLU A 31 0.32 3.18 3.85
C GLU A 31 1.40 4.25 3.63
N PHE A 32 1.61 5.12 4.63
CA PHE A 32 2.67 6.13 4.56
C PHE A 32 4.06 5.51 4.42
N LEU A 33 4.35 4.47 5.21
CA LEU A 33 5.63 3.77 5.16
C LEU A 33 5.81 3.10 3.80
N LEU A 34 4.77 2.52 3.20
CA LEU A 34 4.82 1.93 1.88
C LEU A 34 5.10 2.97 0.79
N ILE A 35 4.44 4.14 0.86
CA ILE A 35 4.63 5.25 -0.09
C ILE A 35 6.07 5.78 -0.04
N VAL A 36 6.69 5.82 1.15
CA VAL A 36 8.07 6.32 1.31
C VAL A 36 9.11 5.23 1.05
N ALA A 37 8.88 4.02 1.54
CA ALA A 37 9.84 2.91 1.43
C ALA A 37 9.94 2.36 0.01
N THR A 38 8.86 2.41 -0.77
CA THR A 38 8.87 1.96 -2.18
C THR A 38 9.88 2.74 -3.04
N PRO A 39 9.81 4.08 -3.15
CA PRO A 39 10.79 4.84 -3.94
C PRO A 39 12.19 4.79 -3.32
N ALA A 40 12.31 4.77 -1.98
CA ALA A 40 13.60 4.64 -1.32
C ALA A 40 14.28 3.29 -1.63
N GLY A 41 13.51 2.19 -1.65
CA GLY A 41 13.99 0.86 -2.02
C GLY A 41 14.43 0.78 -3.48
N ILE A 42 13.67 1.41 -4.39
CA ILE A 42 14.03 1.51 -5.81
C ILE A 42 15.36 2.26 -5.97
N LEU A 43 15.49 3.44 -5.35
CA LEU A 43 16.73 4.22 -5.38
C LEU A 43 17.91 3.43 -4.82
N TYR A 44 17.73 2.73 -3.71
CA TYR A 44 18.79 1.93 -3.10
C TYR A 44 19.24 0.78 -4.01
N GLN A 45 18.32 0.11 -4.69
CA GLN A 45 18.66 -0.93 -5.66
C GLN A 45 19.37 -0.38 -6.89
N VAL A 46 18.93 0.77 -7.42
CA VAL A 46 19.58 1.43 -8.55
C VAL A 46 20.99 1.88 -8.17
N CYS A 47 21.19 2.49 -6.99
CA CYS A 47 22.50 2.95 -6.54
C CYS A 47 23.47 1.80 -6.23
N LEU A 48 23.02 0.69 -5.63
CA LEU A 48 23.91 -0.42 -5.29
C LEU A 48 24.23 -1.35 -6.45
N TYR A 49 23.24 -1.63 -7.30
CA TYR A 49 23.37 -2.66 -8.34
C TYR A 49 23.50 -2.08 -9.75
N GLY A 50 23.09 -0.81 -9.96
CA GLY A 50 23.13 -0.18 -11.28
C GLY A 50 24.55 0.04 -11.81
N GLU A 51 25.53 0.19 -10.92
CA GLU A 51 26.93 0.42 -11.30
C GLU A 51 27.68 -0.89 -11.62
N LYS A 52 27.24 -2.03 -11.07
CA LYS A 52 27.92 -3.32 -11.23
C LYS A 52 27.23 -4.28 -12.21
N ASN A 53 25.90 -4.28 -12.29
CA ASN A 53 25.11 -5.16 -13.15
C ASN A 53 23.81 -4.47 -13.58
N PRO A 54 23.84 -3.57 -14.58
CA PRO A 54 22.69 -2.75 -14.97
C PRO A 54 21.49 -3.58 -15.46
N ASP A 55 21.72 -4.71 -16.15
CA ASP A 55 20.65 -5.57 -16.68
C ASP A 55 19.77 -6.17 -15.59
N GLN A 56 20.36 -6.49 -14.42
CA GLN A 56 19.65 -7.11 -13.32
C GLN A 56 18.72 -6.12 -12.61
N VAL A 57 19.15 -4.86 -12.52
CA VAL A 57 18.33 -3.77 -11.98
C VAL A 57 17.17 -3.45 -12.90
N VAL A 58 17.41 -3.35 -14.20
CA VAL A 58 16.35 -3.07 -15.19
C VAL A 58 15.31 -4.18 -15.18
N SER A 59 15.72 -5.45 -15.16
CA SER A 59 14.80 -6.59 -15.08
C SER A 59 13.93 -6.53 -13.83
N LEU A 60 14.52 -6.25 -12.67
CA LEU A 60 13.77 -6.12 -11.42
C LEU A 60 12.80 -4.93 -11.44
N LEU A 61 13.23 -3.78 -11.95
CA LEU A 61 12.43 -2.55 -12.05
C LEU A 61 11.22 -2.75 -12.98
N VAL A 62 11.41 -3.50 -14.08
CA VAL A 62 10.33 -3.89 -15.00
C VAL A 62 9.32 -4.80 -14.31
N VAL A 63 9.76 -5.82 -13.57
CA VAL A 63 8.86 -6.71 -12.82
C VAL A 63 8.05 -5.94 -11.77
N LEU A 64 8.69 -4.97 -11.09
CA LEU A 64 8.04 -4.11 -10.11
C LEU A 64 6.99 -3.20 -10.77
N MET A 65 7.31 -2.58 -11.90
CA MET A 65 6.37 -1.80 -12.71
C MET A 65 5.18 -2.63 -13.18
N ILE A 66 5.40 -3.86 -13.66
CA ILE A 66 4.31 -4.75 -14.10
C ILE A 66 3.40 -5.10 -12.92
N THR A 67 3.98 -5.39 -11.76
CA THR A 67 3.23 -5.74 -10.55
C THR A 67 2.37 -4.56 -10.07
N VAL A 68 2.95 -3.36 -10.02
CA VAL A 68 2.24 -2.12 -9.66
C VAL A 68 1.15 -1.80 -10.68
N SER A 69 1.43 -1.97 -11.98
CA SER A 69 0.45 -1.73 -13.04
C SER A 69 -0.73 -2.70 -12.95
N ALA A 70 -0.47 -3.99 -12.72
CA ALA A 70 -1.52 -4.99 -12.53
C ALA A 70 -2.38 -4.70 -11.30
N TYR A 71 -1.75 -4.28 -10.19
CA TYR A 71 -2.46 -3.90 -8.98
C TYR A 71 -3.27 -2.62 -9.17
N GLY A 72 -2.70 -1.62 -9.86
CA GLY A 72 -3.37 -0.38 -10.23
C GLY A 72 -4.59 -0.61 -11.13
N ILE A 73 -4.48 -1.50 -12.13
CA ILE A 73 -5.62 -1.89 -12.98
C ILE A 73 -6.70 -2.58 -12.16
N LYS A 74 -6.34 -3.48 -11.24
CA LYS A 74 -7.30 -4.15 -10.35
C LYS A 74 -8.03 -3.13 -9.46
N LEU A 75 -7.30 -2.16 -8.91
CA LEU A 75 -7.86 -1.08 -8.10
C LEU A 75 -8.79 -0.19 -8.94
N PHE A 76 -8.37 0.19 -10.15
CA PHE A 76 -9.15 1.02 -11.07
C PHE A 76 -10.46 0.33 -11.49
N ARG A 77 -10.42 -0.97 -11.78
CA ARG A 77 -11.63 -1.77 -12.07
C ARG A 77 -12.56 -1.86 -10.86
N LYS A 78 -12.02 -1.96 -9.64
CA LYS A 78 -12.79 -1.95 -8.40
C LYS A 78 -13.47 -0.60 -8.15
N VAL A 79 -12.82 0.51 -8.52
CA VAL A 79 -13.38 1.88 -8.39
C VAL A 79 -14.41 2.16 -9.49
N ARG A 80 -14.20 1.68 -10.73
CA ARG A 80 -15.11 1.87 -11.86
C ARG A 80 -16.33 0.93 -11.88
N GLY A 81 -16.25 -0.19 -11.16
CA GLY A 81 -17.36 -1.16 -10.99
C GLY A 81 -18.28 -0.85 -9.81
N LYS A 82 -18.00 0.24 -9.08
CA LYS A 82 -18.94 0.94 -8.21
C LYS A 82 -19.52 2.12 -8.98
#